data_AF-A0A4Q2E8L9-F1
#
_entry.id   AF-A0A4Q2E8L9-F1
#
_cell.length_a   1.000
_cell.length_b   1.000
_cell.length_c   1.000
_cell.angle_alpha   90.00
_cell.angle_beta   90.00
_cell.angle_gamma   90.00
#
_symmetry.space_group_name_H-M   'P 1'
#
loop_
_entity.id
_entity.type
_entity.pdbx_description
1 polymer ?
#
loop_
_entity_poly.entity_id
_entity_poly.type
_entity_poly.pdbx_seq_one_letter_code
_entity_poly.pdbx_strand_id
1 'polypeptide(L)' 'MNKYRVLVNCFDRAGAPIPLTWYGNATSPSDAIQKMNHEAQSNGWSVGKIICVQQRKISQEMEVAA' A
#
# COMPACT_ATOMS: atom_id res chain seq x y z
N MET A 1 -11.81 -8.77 -3.94
CA MET A 1 -10.51 -8.08 -3.85
C MET A 1 -10.42 -7.43 -2.48
N ASN A 2 -9.29 -7.52 -1.78
CA ASN A 2 -9.17 -7.00 -0.42
C ASN A 2 -8.52 -5.62 -0.43
N LYS A 3 -8.86 -4.78 0.56
CA LYS A 3 -8.18 -3.51 0.78
C LYS A 3 -6.87 -3.78 1.50
N TYR A 4 -5.77 -3.22 0.99
CA TYR A 4 -4.45 -3.30 1.61
C TYR A 4 -3.95 -1.92 1.98
N ARG A 5 -3.08 -1.91 2.98
CA ARG A 5 -2.23 -0.78 3.37
C ARG A 5 -0.78 -1.25 3.31
N VAL A 6 0.08 -0.52 2.58
CA VAL A 6 1.52 -0.79 2.51
C VAL A 6 2.27 0.41 3.08
N LEU A 7 3.13 0.17 4.06
CA LEU A 7 4.05 1.17 4.61
C LEU A 7 5.43 0.92 4.03
N VAL A 8 6.03 1.95 3.46
CA VAL A 8 7.31 1.86 2.76
C VAL A 8 8.07 3.16 2.89
N ASN A 9 9.40 3.07 2.91
CA ASN A 9 10.26 4.22 2.69
C ASN A 9 10.63 4.30 1.22
N CYS A 10 10.27 5.39 0.55
CA CYS A 10 10.68 5.72 -0.81
C CYS A 10 11.74 6.83 -0.79
N PHE A 11 12.26 7.17 -1.96
CA PHE A 11 13.13 8.32 -2.17
C PHE A 11 12.59 9.15 -3.32
N ASP A 12 12.61 10.49 -3.19
CA ASP A 12 12.29 11.36 -4.32
C ASP A 12 13.39 11.36 -5.39
N ARG A 13 13.19 12.19 -6.42
CA ARG A 13 14.16 12.36 -7.52
C ARG A 13 15.51 12.90 -7.06
N ALA A 14 15.57 13.61 -5.93
CA ALA A 14 16.80 14.12 -5.34
C ALA A 14 17.46 13.11 -4.38
N GLY A 15 16.83 11.96 -4.14
CA GLY A 15 17.30 10.94 -3.19
C GLY A 15 16.92 11.21 -1.74
N ALA A 16 16.03 12.17 -1.46
CA ALA A 16 15.57 12.44 -0.10
C ALA A 16 14.55 11.37 0.33
N PRO A 17 14.65 10.84 1.57
CA PRO A 17 13.75 9.80 2.04
C PRO A 17 12.33 10.33 2.26
N ILE A 18 11.34 9.58 1.77
CA ILE A 18 9.91 9.87 1.91
C ILE A 18 9.21 8.65 2.53
N PRO A 19 8.66 8.77 3.75
CA PRO A 19 7.76 7.74 4.27
C PRO A 19 6.44 7.79 3.49
N LEU A 20 6.07 6.68 2.87
CA LEU A 20 4.85 6.56 2.09
C LEU A 20 3.93 5.49 2.69
N THR A 21 2.65 5.84 2.80
CA THR A 21 1.58 4.89 3.11
C THR A 21 0.68 4.77 1.89
N TRP A 22 0.75 3.61 1.23
CA TRP A 22 -0.12 3.30 0.10
C TRP A 22 -1.37 2.57 0.56
N TYR A 23 -2.49 2.88 -0.11
CA TYR A 23 -3.77 2.21 0.09
C TYR A 23 -4.34 1.79 -1.26
N GLY A 24 -4.79 0.54 -1.35
CA GLY A 24 -5.40 0.10 -2.60
C GLY A 24 -5.97 -1.31 -2.51
N ASN A 25 -6.70 -1.69 -3.55
CA ASN A 25 -7.29 -3.01 -3.66
C ASN A 25 -6.30 -3.97 -4.36
N ALA A 26 -6.08 -5.13 -3.77
CA ALA A 26 -5.21 -6.15 -4.32
C ALA A 26 -5.76 -7.57 -4.07
N THR A 27 -5.28 -8.53 -4.86
CA THR A 27 -5.67 -9.94 -4.74
C THR A 27 -4.84 -10.66 -3.67
N SER A 28 -3.62 -10.18 -3.40
CA SER A 28 -2.68 -10.73 -2.43
C SER A 28 -1.76 -9.64 -1.87
N PRO A 29 -1.00 -9.90 -0.78
CA PRO A 29 0.01 -8.97 -0.29
C PRO A 29 1.09 -8.65 -1.34
N SER A 30 1.52 -9.63 -2.14
CA SER A 30 2.52 -9.42 -3.20
C SER A 30 1.99 -8.53 -4.32
N ASP A 31 0.72 -8.73 -4.72
CA ASP A 31 0.02 -7.86 -5.68
C ASP A 31 -0.08 -6.41 -5.16
N ALA A 32 -0.34 -6.24 -3.86
CA ALA A 32 -0.37 -4.91 -3.22
C ALA A 32 0.99 -4.22 -3.29
N ILE A 33 2.09 -4.94 -3.04
CA ILE A 33 3.45 -4.39 -3.16
C ILE A 33 3.75 -4.00 -4.61
N GLN A 34 3.40 -4.85 -5.58
CA GLN A 34 3.66 -4.56 -6.99
C GLN A 34 2.92 -3.31 -7.47
N LYS A 35 1.63 -3.16 -7.12
CA LYS A 35 0.84 -1.96 -7.47
C LYS A 35 1.41 -0.70 -6.82
N MET A 36 1.73 -0.77 -5.53
CA MET A 36 2.40 0.33 -4.83
C MET A 36 3.71 0.72 -5.52
N ASN A 37 4.55 -0.26 -5.89
CA ASN A 37 5.83 0.00 -6.55
C ASN A 37 5.63 0.71 -7.89
N HIS A 38 4.67 0.26 -8.68
CA HIS A 38 4.37 0.85 -9.97
C HIS A 38 3.92 2.31 -9.84
N GLU A 39 3.04 2.60 -8.87
CA GLU A 39 2.60 3.97 -8.58
C GLU A 39 3.75 4.86 -8.07
N ALA A 40 4.61 4.35 -7.19
CA ALA A 40 5.77 5.10 -6.72
C ALA A 40 6.71 5.46 -7.89
N GLN A 41 6.98 4.52 -8.79
CA GLN A 41 7.79 4.74 -9.98
C GLN A 41 7.13 5.73 -10.95
N SER A 42 5.81 5.67 -11.14
CA SER A 42 5.05 6.61 -11.98
C SER A 42 5.16 8.05 -11.45
N ASN A 43 5.23 8.23 -10.12
CA ASN A 43 5.50 9.52 -9.49
C ASN A 43 6.97 9.95 -9.56
N GLY A 44 7.85 9.12 -10.14
CA GLY A 44 9.29 9.36 -10.23
C GLY A 44 10.02 9.15 -8.92
N TRP A 45 9.49 8.30 -8.04
CA TRP A 45 10.13 7.91 -6.78
C TRP A 45 10.79 6.54 -6.89
N SER A 46 11.86 6.36 -6.14
CA SER A 46 12.53 5.07 -5.98
C SER A 46 11.99 4.36 -4.74
N VAL A 47 11.61 3.09 -4.88
CA VAL A 47 11.14 2.28 -3.75
C VAL A 47 12.31 1.79 -2.92
N GLY A 48 12.29 2.06 -1.62
CA GLY A 48 13.24 1.53 -0.65
C GLY A 48 12.66 0.35 0.13
N LYS A 49 12.76 0.40 1.46
CA LYS A 49 12.38 -0.71 2.34
C LYS A 49 10.87 -0.74 2.57
N ILE A 50 10.23 -1.86 2.25
CA ILE A 50 8.87 -2.17 2.72
C ILE A 50 8.93 -2.40 4.24
N ILE A 51 8.16 -1.64 4.99
CA ILE A 51 8.07 -1.73 6.46
C ILE A 51 7.00 -2.74 6.84
N CYS A 52 5.81 -2.64 6.24
CA CYS A 52 4.68 -3.48 6.60
C CYS A 52 3.66 -3.56 5.46
N VAL A 53 3.00 -4.71 5.32
CA VAL A 53 1.84 -4.90 4.44
C VAL A 53 0.70 -5.44 5.28
N GLN A 54 -0.44 -4.76 5.25
CA GLN A 54 -1.59 -5.09 6.06
C GLN A 54 -2.82 -5.24 5.19
N GLN A 55 -3.49 -6.37 5.32
CA GLN A 55 -4.82 -6.55 4.75
C GLN A 55 -5.85 -5.93 5.69
N ARG A 56 -6.57 -4.91 5.23
CA ARG A 56 -7.75 -4.40 5.93
C ARG A 56 -8.90 -5.37 5.64
N LYS A 57 -9.37 -6.06 6.67
CA LYS A 57 -10.67 -6.75 6.60
C LYS A 57 -11.71 -5.66 6.36
N ILE A 58 -12.48 -5.81 5.28
CA ILE A 58 -13.76 -5.11 5.19
C ILE A 58 -14.63 -5.84 6.20
N SER A 59 -14.74 -5.32 7.41
CA SER A 59 -15.85 -5.72 8.27
C SER A 59 -17.09 -5.25 7.52
N GLN A 60 -17.76 -6.16 6.81
CA GLN A 60 -19.17 -5.98 6.53
C GLN A 60 -19.80 -5.89 7.92
N GLU A 61 -20.26 -4.71 8.31
CA GLU A 61 -21.18 -4.58 9.43
C GLU A 61 -22.33 -5.53 9.14
N MET A 62 -22.37 -6.63 9.87
CA MET A 62 -23.55 -7.47 9.93
C MET A 62 -24.58 -6.60 10.63
N GLU A 63 -25.55 -6.07 9.87
CA GLU A 63 -26.70 -5.40 10.46
C GLU A 63 -27.31 -6.36 11.48
N VAL A 64 -27.18 -6.01 12.75
CA VAL A 64 -27.96 -6.61 13.82
C VAL A 64 -29.35 -6.00 13.66
N ALA A 65 -30.23 -6.70 12.95
CA ALA A 65 -31.65 -6.44 13.04
C ALA A 65 -32.09 -6.75 14.49
N ALA A 66 -32.56 -5.71 15.18
CA ALA A 66 -33.20 -5.80 16.49
C ALA A 66 -34.65 -6.28 16.37
#